data_AF-A0A199VAB1-F1
#
_entry.id   AF-A0A199VAB1-F1
#
_cell.length_a   1.000
_cell.length_b   1.000
_cell.length_c   1.000
_cell.angle_alpha   90.00
_cell.angle_beta   90.00
_cell.angle_gamma   90.00
#
_symmetry.space_group_name_H-M   'P 1'
#
loop_
_entity.id
_entity.type
_entity.pdbx_description
1 polymer ?
#
loop_
_entity_poly.entity_id
_entity_poly.type
_entity_poly.pdbx_seq_one_letter_code
_entity_poly.pdbx_strand_id
1 'polypeptide(L)'
;MKKLLPAVTNNEGYFIVSIPATTPKSSPTLTPQCFARLLGGREQLYAFERSMAASIVAVGRGSNGYDLASPLAYLSKCPLNIELDNKVGAEKASPRPPPPKNSAPSTGGLPRSGNEAPPY
;
A
#
# COMPACT_ATOMS: atom_id res chain seq x y z
N MET A 1 -18.33 -15.68 -4.18
CA MET A 1 -17.92 -14.79 -3.07
C MET A 1 -16.40 -14.72 -3.04
N LYS A 2 -15.80 -13.53 -2.97
CA LYS A 2 -14.34 -13.39 -2.84
C LYS A 2 -13.98 -13.50 -1.35
N LYS A 3 -13.13 -14.47 -0.98
CA LYS A 3 -12.63 -14.62 0.39
C LYS A 3 -11.31 -13.89 0.52
N LEU A 4 -11.21 -12.96 1.47
CA LEU A 4 -9.96 -12.30 1.82
C LEU A 4 -9.32 -13.02 3.00
N LEU A 5 -8.01 -13.27 2.91
CA LEU A 5 -7.21 -13.90 3.94
C LEU A 5 -6.10 -12.91 4.32
N PRO A 6 -6.22 -12.17 5.44
CA PRO A 6 -5.19 -11.24 5.86
C PRO A 6 -3.99 -12.00 6.43
N ALA A 7 -2.79 -11.48 6.18
CA ALA A 7 -1.56 -11.91 6.82
C ALA A 7 -0.66 -10.71 7.12
N VAL A 8 0.19 -10.87 8.13
CA VAL A 8 1.19 -9.87 8.52
C VAL A 8 2.56 -10.44 8.18
N THR A 9 3.44 -9.60 7.64
CA THR A 9 4.81 -9.96 7.35
C THR A 9 5.66 -10.02 8.61
N ASN A 10 6.65 -10.91 8.65
CA ASN A 10 7.68 -10.90 9.69
C ASN A 10 8.73 -9.78 9.44
N ASN A 11 9.75 -9.71 10.29
CA ASN A 11 10.83 -8.70 10.18
C ASN A 11 11.69 -8.83 8.91
N GLU A 12 11.60 -9.96 8.21
CA GLU A 12 12.32 -10.24 6.97
C GLU A 12 11.45 -10.04 5.72
N GLY A 13 10.17 -9.66 5.90
CA GLY A 13 9.22 -9.42 4.81
C GLY A 13 8.47 -10.66 4.32
N TYR A 14 8.63 -11.82 4.96
CA TYR A 14 7.92 -13.05 4.62
C TYR A 14 6.54 -13.13 5.27
N PHE A 15 5.59 -13.77 4.60
CA PHE A 15 4.26 -14.07 5.13
C PHE A 15 3.84 -15.50 4.73
N ILE A 16 2.94 -16.10 5.51
CA ILE A 16 2.37 -17.42 5.24
C ILE A 16 0.85 -17.35 5.38
N VAL A 17 0.13 -17.91 4.42
CA VAL A 17 -1.34 -18.02 4.43
C VAL A 17 -1.74 -19.43 3.99
N SER A 18 -2.61 -20.06 4.78
CA SER A 18 -3.27 -21.30 4.38
C SER A 18 -4.41 -21.00 3.42
N ILE A 19 -4.24 -21.34 2.15
CA ILE A 19 -5.30 -21.23 1.14
C ILE A 19 -6.28 -22.39 1.36
N PRO A 20 -7.60 -22.15 1.49
CA PRO A 20 -8.58 -23.21 1.60
C PRO A 20 -8.50 -24.14 0.39
N ALA A 21 -8.36 -25.45 0.64
CA ALA A 21 -8.48 -26.45 -0.41
C ALA A 21 -9.87 -26.32 -1.03
N THR A 22 -9.93 -25.99 -2.32
CA THR A 22 -11.21 -25.94 -3.03
C THR A 22 -11.60 -27.38 -3.28
N THR A 23 -12.62 -27.88 -2.58
CA THR A 23 -13.18 -29.19 -2.93
C THR A 23 -13.72 -29.11 -4.36
N PRO A 24 -13.36 -30.04 -5.25
CA PRO A 24 -13.80 -29.99 -6.64
C PRO A 24 -15.28 -30.32 -6.68
N LYS A 25 -16.15 -29.33 -6.47
CA LYS A 25 -17.57 -29.45 -6.80
C LYS A 25 -17.68 -29.30 -8.31
N SER A 26 -17.48 -30.42 -9.02
CA SER A 26 -17.91 -30.67 -10.40
C SER A 26 -17.79 -29.48 -11.35
N SER A 27 -16.59 -28.93 -11.52
CA SER A 27 -16.28 -28.10 -12.68
C SER A 27 -14.77 -28.14 -12.93
N PRO A 28 -14.31 -28.71 -14.05
CA PRO A 28 -12.89 -28.83 -14.37
C PRO A 28 -12.22 -27.49 -14.77
N THR A 29 -12.96 -26.37 -14.70
CA THR A 29 -12.56 -25.13 -15.39
C THR A 29 -12.31 -23.92 -14.50
N LEU A 30 -12.51 -24.01 -13.18
CA LEU A 30 -12.23 -22.90 -12.27
C LEU A 30 -11.09 -23.23 -11.31
N THR A 31 -9.86 -23.08 -11.78
CA THR A 31 -8.75 -22.77 -10.87
C THR A 31 -9.09 -21.46 -10.17
N PRO A 32 -9.16 -21.40 -8.84
CA PRO A 32 -9.44 -20.15 -8.15
C PRO A 32 -8.36 -19.14 -8.51
N GLN A 33 -8.76 -18.06 -9.18
CA GLN A 33 -7.85 -16.99 -9.57
C GLN A 33 -7.56 -16.16 -8.31
N CYS A 34 -6.54 -16.61 -7.56
CA CYS A 34 -6.10 -15.99 -6.32
C CYS A 34 -5.03 -14.94 -6.60
N PHE A 35 -5.11 -13.81 -5.90
CA PHE A 35 -4.14 -12.74 -5.95
C PHE A 35 -3.78 -12.34 -4.51
N ALA A 36 -2.51 -12.03 -4.29
CA ALA A 36 -2.06 -11.35 -3.08
C ALA A 36 -2.05 -9.85 -3.34
N ARG A 37 -2.51 -9.07 -2.36
CA ARG A 37 -2.47 -7.61 -2.42
C ARG A 37 -1.87 -7.07 -1.14
N LEU A 38 -0.91 -6.16 -1.28
CA LEU A 38 -0.35 -5.42 -0.16
C LEU A 38 -1.40 -4.41 0.33
N LEU A 39 -1.79 -4.52 1.60
CA LEU A 39 -2.82 -3.65 2.20
C LEU A 39 -2.22 -2.39 2.83
N GLY A 40 -0.94 -2.40 3.15
CA GLY A 40 -0.27 -1.34 3.88
C GLY A 40 1.08 -1.77 4.41
N GLY A 41 1.88 -0.80 4.86
CA GLY A 41 3.11 -1.02 5.60
C GLY A 41 3.29 0.08 6.67
N ARG A 42 4.12 -0.19 7.68
CA ARG A 42 4.32 0.74 8.83
C ARG A 42 4.83 2.11 8.41
N GLU A 43 5.64 2.16 7.35
CA GLU A 43 6.28 3.36 6.83
C GLU A 43 5.96 3.55 5.35
N GLN A 44 4.77 3.17 4.89
CA GLN A 44 4.41 3.30 3.49
C GLN A 44 4.23 4.78 3.11
N LEU A 45 5.20 5.35 2.38
CA LEU A 45 5.11 6.72 1.84
C LEU A 45 4.49 6.74 0.45
N TYR A 46 4.87 5.78 -0.40
CA TYR A 46 4.38 5.68 -1.78
C TYR A 46 4.34 4.22 -2.22
N ALA A 47 3.45 3.89 -3.16
CA ALA A 47 3.39 2.57 -3.77
C ALA A 47 3.06 2.67 -5.25
N PHE A 48 3.77 1.89 -6.08
CA PHE A 48 3.42 1.73 -7.48
C PHE A 48 2.32 0.68 -7.61
N GLU A 49 1.24 0.99 -8.32
CA GLU A 49 0.08 0.09 -8.46
C GLU A 49 0.49 -1.33 -8.90
N ARG A 50 1.40 -1.43 -9.88
CA ARG A 50 1.94 -2.71 -10.40
C ARG A 50 2.70 -3.55 -9.37
N SER A 51 3.17 -2.96 -8.28
CA SER A 51 3.93 -3.63 -7.23
C SER A 51 3.08 -3.94 -5.99
N MET A 52 1.81 -3.52 -5.98
CA MET A 52 0.91 -3.74 -4.85
C MET A 52 0.11 -5.04 -4.95
N ALA A 53 0.09 -5.70 -6.10
CA ALA A 53 -0.63 -6.95 -6.29
C ALA A 53 0.19 -7.95 -7.13
N ALA A 54 0.06 -9.23 -6.80
CA ALA A 54 0.71 -10.33 -7.51
C ALA A 54 -0.25 -11.52 -7.63
N SER A 55 -0.13 -12.25 -8.73
CA SER A 55 -0.83 -13.52 -8.90
C SER A 55 -0.18 -14.59 -8.01
N ILE A 56 -0.99 -15.50 -7.48
CA ILE A 56 -0.50 -16.68 -6.76
C ILE A 56 -0.37 -17.83 -7.75
N VAL A 57 0.79 -18.47 -7.80
CA VAL A 57 1.13 -19.56 -8.73
C VAL A 57 1.57 -20.81 -7.96
N ALA A 58 1.32 -21.99 -8.53
CA ALA A 58 1.78 -23.24 -7.94
C ALA A 58 3.30 -23.42 -8.10
N VAL A 59 3.96 -23.92 -7.06
CA VAL A 59 5.41 -24.14 -7.07
C VAL A 59 5.73 -25.47 -7.77
N GLY A 60 5.86 -25.45 -9.09
CA GLY A 60 6.20 -26.64 -9.87
C GLY A 60 5.06 -27.67 -10.00
N ARG A 61 5.27 -28.66 -10.86
CA ARG A 61 4.25 -29.66 -11.20
C ARG A 61 4.14 -30.69 -10.08
N GLY A 62 3.02 -30.70 -9.35
CA GLY A 62 2.72 -31.70 -8.32
C GLY A 62 3.08 -31.31 -6.88
N SER A 63 3.49 -30.07 -6.61
CA SER A 63 3.57 -29.59 -5.24
C SER A 63 2.20 -29.08 -4.74
N ASN A 64 2.00 -29.17 -3.44
CA ASN A 64 0.87 -28.51 -2.76
C ASN A 64 1.21 -27.08 -2.32
N GLY A 65 2.31 -26.53 -2.84
CA GLY A 65 2.84 -25.22 -2.47
C GLY A 65 2.47 -24.14 -3.47
N TYR A 66 2.34 -22.91 -2.96
CA TYR A 66 2.06 -21.73 -3.76
C TYR A 66 3.10 -20.65 -3.45
N ASP A 67 3.39 -19.83 -4.46
CA ASP A 67 4.24 -18.66 -4.34
C ASP A 67 3.67 -17.50 -5.15
N LEU A 68 4.22 -16.30 -4.97
CA LEU A 68 3.88 -15.14 -5.76
C LEU A 68 4.60 -15.14 -7.11
N ALA A 69 3.88 -14.80 -8.18
CA ALA A 69 4.49 -14.62 -9.49
C ALA A 69 5.47 -13.43 -9.56
N SER A 70 5.36 -12.49 -8.63
CA SER A 70 6.24 -11.34 -8.49
C SER A 70 6.26 -10.83 -7.05
N PRO A 71 7.38 -10.24 -6.57
CA PRO A 71 7.44 -9.60 -5.27
C PRO A 71 6.43 -8.45 -5.13
N LEU A 72 5.93 -8.25 -3.90
CA LEU A 72 5.14 -7.08 -3.52
C LEU A 72 6.05 -6.04 -2.88
N ALA A 73 5.85 -4.75 -3.20
CA ALA A 73 6.71 -3.69 -2.68
C ALA A 73 5.99 -2.35 -2.55
N TYR A 74 6.47 -1.56 -1.61
CA TYR A 74 6.16 -0.14 -1.46
C TYR A 74 7.46 0.63 -1.14
N LEU A 75 7.44 1.94 -1.34
CA LEU A 75 8.55 2.82 -0.98
C LEU A 75 8.34 3.34 0.43
N SER A 76 9.33 3.08 1.29
CA SER A 76 9.41 3.66 2.64
C SER A 76 10.19 4.97 2.68
N LYS A 77 10.84 5.36 1.58
CA LYS A 77 11.60 6.59 1.44
C LYS A 77 11.36 7.17 0.04
N CYS A 78 11.44 8.50 -0.07
CA CYS A 78 11.44 9.14 -1.38
C CYS A 78 12.72 8.73 -2.13
N PRO A 79 12.64 8.27 -3.39
CA PRO A 79 13.83 8.06 -4.19
C PRO A 79 14.56 9.39 -4.31
N LEU A 80 15.84 9.41 -3.92
CA LEU A 80 16.65 10.64 -3.89
C LEU A 80 16.89 11.26 -5.27
N ASN A 81 16.63 10.51 -6.35
CA ASN A 81 16.92 10.88 -7.74
C ASN A 81 15.71 10.72 -8.66
N ILE A 82 14.50 11.03 -8.19
CA ILE A 82 13.47 11.44 -9.15
C ILE A 82 13.85 12.86 -9.54
N GLU A 83 14.55 12.99 -10.67
CA GLU A 83 14.55 14.22 -11.43
C GLU A 83 13.08 14.44 -11.81
N LEU A 84 12.35 15.12 -10.92
CA LEU A 84 11.05 15.64 -11.21
C LEU A 84 11.32 16.61 -12.34
N ASP A 85 11.07 16.20 -13.58
CA ASP A 85 11.01 17.12 -14.69
C ASP A 85 9.99 18.17 -14.23
N ASN A 86 10.49 19.34 -13.82
CA ASN A 86 9.72 20.41 -13.19
C ASN A 86 8.75 21.07 -14.20
N LYS A 87 8.40 20.33 -15.27
CA LYS A 87 7.39 20.64 -16.26
C LYS A 87 5.98 20.26 -15.84
N VAL A 88 5.76 19.74 -14.63
CA VAL A 88 4.48 19.95 -13.96
C VAL A 88 4.55 21.35 -13.36
N GLY A 89 4.08 22.30 -14.15
CA GLY A 89 4.10 23.71 -13.82
C GLY A 89 3.58 23.95 -12.41
N ALA A 90 4.13 24.98 -11.77
CA ALA A 90 3.48 25.64 -10.67
C ALA A 90 2.02 25.91 -11.07
N GLU A 91 1.11 25.03 -10.64
CA GLU A 91 -0.29 25.35 -10.63
C GLU A 91 -0.34 26.58 -9.73
N LYS A 92 -0.53 27.76 -10.36
CA LYS A 92 -0.95 28.96 -9.65
C LYS A 92 -1.97 28.49 -8.64
N ALA A 93 -1.66 28.63 -7.36
CA ALA A 93 -2.56 28.27 -6.29
C ALA A 93 -3.92 28.90 -6.62
N SER A 94 -4.83 28.10 -7.14
CA SER A 94 -6.21 28.53 -7.31
C SER A 94 -6.68 28.85 -5.89
N PRO A 95 -7.24 30.04 -5.63
CA PRO A 95 -7.66 30.40 -4.29
C PRO A 95 -8.53 29.29 -3.72
N ARG A 96 -8.05 28.66 -2.65
CA ARG A 96 -8.81 27.63 -1.94
C ARG A 96 -10.16 28.27 -1.58
N PRO A 97 -11.31 27.67 -1.93
CA PRO A 97 -12.59 28.27 -1.61
C PRO A 97 -12.66 28.51 -0.09
N PRO A 98 -13.21 29.64 0.36
CA PRO A 98 -13.28 29.95 1.77
C PRO A 98 -14.01 28.82 2.51
N PRO A 99 -13.55 28.44 3.72
CA PRO A 99 -14.22 27.41 4.49
C PRO A 99 -15.69 27.83 4.73
N PRO A 100 -16.61 26.86 4.75
CA PRO A 100 -18.03 27.14 4.97
C PRO A 100 -18.22 27.90 6.30
N LYS A 101 -19.04 28.95 6.27
CA LYS A 101 -19.25 29.92 7.37
C LYS A 101 -19.88 29.36 8.67
N ASN A 102 -19.98 28.03 8.79
CA ASN A 102 -20.66 27.36 9.90
C ASN A 102 -19.71 26.51 10.76
N SER A 103 -18.38 26.66 10.61
CA SER A 103 -17.42 26.10 11.56
C SER A 103 -17.38 26.97 12.81
N ALA A 104 -17.69 26.36 13.96
CA ALA A 104 -17.73 26.98 15.28
C ALA A 104 -16.44 27.77 15.62
N PRO A 105 -16.52 28.84 16.43
CA PRO A 105 -15.36 29.62 16.82
C PRO A 105 -14.49 28.78 17.76
N SER A 106 -13.28 28.44 17.34
CA SER A 106 -12.22 28.03 18.27
C SER A 106 -11.59 29.31 18.83
N THR A 107 -11.83 29.53 20.11
CA THR A 107 -11.35 30.64 20.93
C THR A 107 -9.85 30.48 21.26
N GLY A 108 -9.03 31.50 20.92
CA GLY A 108 -7.68 31.81 21.44
C GLY A 108 -6.53 30.91 20.95
N GLY A 109 -5.50 31.35 20.19
CA GLY A 109 -4.48 32.38 20.50
C GLY A 109 -3.51 31.83 21.55
N LEU A 110 -2.20 31.57 21.39
CA LEU A 110 -1.02 32.07 20.63
C LEU A 110 0.16 31.09 21.00
N PRO A 111 1.44 31.25 20.60
CA PRO A 111 2.07 31.81 19.40
C PRO A 111 3.06 30.83 18.73
N ARG A 112 3.57 31.28 17.59
CA ARG A 112 4.72 30.80 16.82
C ARG A 112 6.00 30.73 17.69
N SER A 113 6.58 29.54 17.85
CA SER A 113 7.95 29.31 18.33
C SER A 113 8.66 28.52 17.22
N GLY A 114 9.69 29.04 16.54
CA GLY A 114 10.95 29.49 17.13
C GLY A 114 11.91 28.32 17.02
N ASN A 115 12.81 28.37 16.03
CA ASN A 115 13.77 27.31 15.74
C ASN A 115 14.73 27.16 16.92
N GLU A 116 14.77 26.01 17.58
CA GLU A 116 15.90 25.64 18.42
C GLU A 116 16.06 24.11 18.43
N ALA A 117 17.23 23.63 17.99
CA ALA A 117 17.61 22.22 18.05
C ALA A 117 18.00 21.86 19.48
N PRO A 118 17.66 20.66 20.00
CA PRO A 118 18.21 20.21 21.27
C PRO A 118 19.60 19.56 21.07
N PRO A 119 20.55 19.80 21.99
CA PRO A 119 21.85 19.14 21.99
C PRO A 119 21.79 17.77 22.71
N TYR A 120 22.67 16.88 22.23
CA TYR A 120 23.06 15.53 22.68
C TYR A 120 22.05 14.38 22.49
#